data_AF-A0A6N7PJ56-F1
#
_entry.id   AF-A0A6N7PJ56-F1
#
_cell.length_a   1.000
_cell.length_b   1.000
_cell.length_c   1.000
_cell.angle_alpha   90.00
_cell.angle_beta   90.00
_cell.angle_gamma   90.00
#
_symmetry.space_group_name_H-M   'P 1'
#
loop_
_entity.id
_entity.type
_entity.pdbx_description
1 polymer ?
#
loop_
_entity_poly.entity_id
_entity_poly.type
_entity_poly.pdbx_seq_one_letter_code
_entity_poly.pdbx_strand_id
1 'polypeptide(L)'
;MRKIVTYRIIAIVIIVAALLGILMTTTKMPNEEKNGFTRNFLTEELSVMQHALIDPSLNKISGVSEKTIFLAGGTPNAILMLNKNLLPSDTLIVNLNIPADKIVPFSVTIDSPWLYIHINNLRSIIHGKFPNQTLTKTEIEGSIFLKSIQISPSSCIIKTVSTSMNSQILRKVNIETGETIKEIEIGNNSGLSKDWLSSDGMLEYNKSNSKLIYVEYLRNKFYCLDSNLNVLYNSNTIDTVSVNEIKMTKEVERGGKLKMVPSGARKIVNKYCFLDNKNLYVISGLRADNESLKKFNTNTVVDSYNISNGKYRGSFYMKKYENNGIQSALLNNDTLITLSGTNIITYHLENKL
;
A
#
# COMPACT_ATOMS: atom_id res chain seq x y z
N MET A 1 1.99 -58.65 9.36
CA MET A 1 1.67 -57.26 9.77
C MET A 1 2.66 -56.21 9.24
N ARG A 2 3.97 -56.27 9.52
CA ARG A 2 4.94 -55.24 9.09
C ARG A 2 4.94 -54.93 7.58
N LYS A 3 4.98 -55.94 6.71
CA LYS A 3 4.98 -55.73 5.24
C LYS A 3 3.73 -55.00 4.73
N ILE A 4 2.55 -55.29 5.30
CA ILE A 4 1.29 -54.63 4.93
C ILE A 4 1.31 -53.14 5.32
N VAL A 5 1.88 -52.82 6.49
CA VAL A 5 2.06 -51.43 6.93
C VAL A 5 3.03 -50.70 6.00
N THR A 6 4.14 -51.33 5.61
CA THR A 6 5.10 -50.75 4.66
C THR A 6 4.47 -50.46 3.29
N TYR A 7 3.69 -51.40 2.74
CA TYR A 7 3.00 -51.17 1.46
C TYR A 7 1.97 -50.03 1.54
N ARG A 8 1.26 -49.91 2.67
CA ARG A 8 0.33 -48.79 2.89
C ARG A 8 1.03 -47.44 2.94
N ILE A 9 2.19 -47.36 3.61
CA ILE A 9 2.99 -46.12 3.67
C ILE A 9 3.48 -45.73 2.28
N ILE A 10 4.02 -46.67 1.51
CA ILE A 10 4.49 -46.42 0.14
C ILE A 10 3.34 -45.94 -0.75
N ALA A 11 2.17 -46.58 -0.68
CA ALA A 11 1.00 -46.17 -1.44
C ALA A 11 0.55 -44.73 -1.09
N ILE A 12 0.55 -44.36 0.20
CA ILE A 12 0.21 -43.00 0.64
C ILE A 12 1.22 -41.99 0.08
N VAL A 13 2.52 -42.27 0.15
CA VAL A 13 3.56 -41.37 -0.40
C VAL A 13 3.40 -41.18 -1.90
N ILE A 14 3.12 -42.25 -2.64
CA ILE A 14 2.88 -42.17 -4.10
C ILE A 14 1.61 -41.36 -4.40
N ILE A 15 0.52 -41.56 -3.66
CA ILE A 15 -0.73 -40.81 -3.84
C ILE A 15 -0.50 -39.33 -3.54
N VAL A 16 0.18 -39.00 -2.45
CA VAL A 16 0.50 -37.60 -2.09
C VAL A 16 1.40 -36.97 -3.17
N ALA A 17 2.43 -37.66 -3.64
CA ALA A 17 3.30 -37.17 -4.70
C ALA A 17 2.54 -36.96 -6.03
N ALA A 18 1.66 -37.89 -6.39
CA ALA A 18 0.82 -37.78 -7.59
C ALA A 18 -0.17 -36.61 -7.48
N LEU A 19 -0.82 -36.44 -6.33
CA LEU A 19 -1.72 -35.31 -6.07
C LEU A 19 -0.97 -33.97 -6.15
N LEU A 20 0.22 -33.88 -5.54
CA LEU A 20 1.07 -32.69 -5.64
C LEU A 20 1.52 -32.42 -7.08
N GLY A 21 1.86 -33.46 -7.86
CA GLY A 21 2.21 -33.34 -9.27
C GLY A 21 1.05 -32.85 -10.14
N ILE A 22 -0.16 -33.40 -9.94
CA ILE A 22 -1.37 -32.94 -10.61
C ILE A 22 -1.66 -31.48 -10.24
N LEU A 23 -1.58 -31.13 -8.95
CA LEU A 23 -1.79 -29.76 -8.51
C LEU A 23 -0.77 -28.80 -9.14
N MET A 24 0.51 -29.17 -9.19
CA MET A 24 1.57 -28.33 -9.73
C MET A 24 1.43 -28.08 -11.24
N THR A 25 0.91 -29.06 -11.98
CA THR A 25 0.71 -28.95 -13.44
C THR A 25 -0.61 -28.28 -13.83
N THR A 26 -1.63 -28.37 -12.98
CA THR A 26 -2.94 -27.76 -13.20
C THR A 26 -3.03 -26.33 -12.68
N THR A 27 -2.16 -25.95 -11.73
CA THR A 27 -2.13 -24.59 -11.18
C THR A 27 -1.44 -23.65 -12.16
N LYS A 28 -2.21 -22.77 -12.80
CA LYS A 28 -1.65 -21.61 -13.50
C LYS A 28 -1.06 -20.62 -12.50
N MET A 29 0.25 -20.40 -12.52
CA MET A 29 0.86 -19.40 -11.65
C MET A 29 0.72 -18.00 -12.25
N PRO A 30 0.54 -16.95 -11.41
CA PRO A 30 0.60 -15.58 -11.88
C PRO A 30 1.92 -15.30 -12.60
N ASN A 31 1.88 -14.53 -13.68
CA ASN A 31 3.04 -14.13 -14.48
C ASN A 31 3.78 -15.25 -15.26
N GLU A 32 3.18 -16.43 -15.44
CA GLU A 32 3.70 -17.43 -16.38
C GLU A 32 3.52 -17.01 -17.84
N GLU A 33 2.36 -16.45 -18.17
CA GLU A 33 2.04 -15.95 -19.50
C GLU A 33 2.59 -14.54 -19.73
N LYS A 34 2.64 -14.10 -20.99
CA LYS A 34 3.01 -12.73 -21.37
C LYS A 34 1.91 -11.76 -20.94
N ASN A 35 2.31 -10.60 -20.40
CA ASN A 35 1.39 -9.54 -19.99
C ASN A 35 1.29 -8.41 -21.04
N GLY A 36 2.05 -8.49 -22.13
CA GLY A 36 1.87 -7.63 -23.32
C GLY A 36 2.55 -6.27 -23.25
N PHE A 37 3.57 -6.12 -22.40
CA PHE A 37 4.37 -4.89 -22.31
C PHE A 37 5.84 -5.21 -22.03
N THR A 38 6.72 -4.25 -22.30
CA THR A 38 8.17 -4.34 -22.05
C THR A 38 8.65 -3.17 -21.22
N ARG A 39 9.62 -3.40 -20.33
CA ARG A 39 10.22 -2.35 -19.49
C ARG A 39 11.52 -1.82 -20.05
N ASN A 40 11.76 -0.53 -19.85
CA ASN A 40 13.08 0.06 -20.00
C ASN A 40 13.75 0.14 -18.62
N PHE A 41 14.73 -0.72 -18.34
CA PHE A 41 15.41 -0.73 -17.05
C PHE A 41 16.51 0.32 -16.99
N LEU A 42 16.39 1.25 -16.05
CA LEU A 42 17.35 2.34 -15.82
C LEU A 42 18.56 1.88 -15.02
N THR A 43 18.33 0.99 -14.05
CA THR A 43 19.38 0.32 -13.28
C THR A 43 18.97 -1.10 -12.91
N GLU A 44 19.98 -1.95 -12.74
CA GLU A 44 19.84 -3.34 -12.31
C GLU A 44 19.75 -3.47 -10.78
N GLU A 45 20.30 -2.52 -10.02
CA GLU A 45 20.27 -2.54 -8.54
C GLU A 45 20.43 -1.13 -7.96
N LEU A 46 19.80 -0.88 -6.81
CA LEU A 46 20.01 0.34 -6.03
C LEU A 46 21.12 0.13 -5.00
N SER A 47 21.92 1.17 -4.76
CA SER A 47 22.96 1.12 -3.73
C SER A 47 22.34 1.18 -2.32
N VAL A 48 22.60 0.13 -1.54
CA VAL A 48 22.23 0.09 -0.12
C VAL A 48 23.16 1.04 0.63
N MET A 49 22.57 1.99 1.35
CA MET A 49 23.30 2.88 2.24
C MET A 49 23.45 2.25 3.63
N GLN A 50 22.33 1.78 4.19
CA GLN A 50 22.31 1.16 5.52
C GLN A 50 21.23 0.08 5.60
N HIS A 51 21.44 -0.87 6.49
CA HIS A 51 20.54 -1.98 6.76
C HIS A 51 20.58 -2.29 8.25
N ALA A 52 19.39 -2.43 8.85
CA ALA A 52 19.23 -2.91 10.22
C ALA A 52 18.05 -3.87 10.32
N LEU A 53 18.05 -4.65 11.40
CA LEU A 53 16.91 -5.46 11.80
C LEU A 53 16.07 -4.71 12.82
N ILE A 54 14.75 -4.80 12.68
CA ILE A 54 13.76 -4.23 13.59
C ILE A 54 12.80 -5.31 14.08
N ASP A 55 12.06 -4.99 15.13
CA ASP A 55 11.01 -5.85 15.65
C ASP A 55 9.94 -6.13 14.56
N PRO A 56 9.55 -7.40 14.32
CA PRO A 56 8.59 -7.77 13.28
C PRO A 56 7.18 -7.20 13.48
N SER A 57 6.85 -6.68 14.66
CA SER A 57 5.59 -5.96 14.90
C SER A 57 5.54 -4.59 14.22
N LEU A 58 6.70 -4.00 13.89
CA LEU A 58 6.84 -2.73 13.19
C LEU A 58 6.70 -2.94 11.68
N ASN A 59 5.70 -2.32 11.06
CA ASN A 59 5.36 -2.57 9.66
C ASN A 59 5.05 -1.31 8.86
N LYS A 60 5.10 -0.12 9.48
CA LYS A 60 4.78 1.14 8.81
C LYS A 60 5.80 2.23 9.13
N ILE A 61 6.36 2.84 8.08
CA ILE A 61 7.06 4.12 8.20
C ILE A 61 5.98 5.21 8.28
N SER A 62 5.92 5.88 9.41
CA SER A 62 4.86 6.86 9.73
C SER A 62 5.30 8.30 9.46
N GLY A 63 6.59 8.54 9.25
CA GLY A 63 7.13 9.85 8.93
C GLY A 63 8.64 9.87 9.00
N VAL A 64 9.23 10.93 8.45
CA VAL A 64 10.67 11.18 8.52
C VAL A 64 10.89 12.67 8.72
N SER A 65 11.71 13.03 9.70
CA SER A 65 12.22 14.38 9.91
C SER A 65 13.70 14.46 9.51
N GLU A 66 14.32 15.63 9.67
CA GLU A 66 15.76 15.81 9.45
C GLU A 66 16.63 14.82 10.22
N LYS A 67 16.22 14.42 11.43
CA LYS A 67 17.03 13.57 12.32
C LYS A 67 16.43 12.20 12.61
N THR A 68 15.13 12.04 12.41
CA THR A 68 14.40 10.89 12.93
C THR A 68 13.59 10.19 11.85
N ILE A 69 13.56 8.86 11.90
CA ILE A 69 12.64 8.00 11.16
C ILE A 69 11.65 7.45 12.17
N PHE A 70 10.36 7.57 11.88
CA PHE A 70 9.29 7.14 12.79
C PHE A 70 8.64 5.85 12.27
N LEU A 71 8.65 4.82 13.10
CA LEU A 71 8.07 3.51 12.78
C LEU A 71 6.89 3.20 13.69
N ALA A 72 5.77 2.75 13.11
CA ALA A 72 4.61 2.26 13.85
C ALA A 72 4.43 0.76 13.59
N GLY A 73 3.83 0.09 14.56
CA GLY A 73 3.47 -1.33 14.47
C GLY A 73 1.97 -1.56 14.33
N GLY A 74 1.52 -2.72 14.81
CA GLY A 74 0.10 -3.11 14.80
C GLY A 74 -0.82 -2.29 15.73
N THR A 75 -0.27 -1.40 16.56
CA THR A 75 -1.03 -0.44 17.38
C THR A 75 -0.43 0.96 17.26
N PRO A 76 -1.23 2.02 17.41
CA PRO A 76 -0.75 3.41 17.34
C PRO A 76 -0.21 3.93 18.68
N ASN A 77 -0.15 3.09 19.72
CA ASN A 77 0.22 3.49 21.08
C ASN A 77 1.72 3.67 21.29
N ALA A 78 2.55 3.09 20.44
CA ALA A 78 3.99 3.18 20.52
C ALA A 78 4.57 3.42 19.11
N ILE A 79 5.32 4.49 18.96
CA ILE A 79 5.98 4.86 17.71
C ILE A 79 7.48 4.89 17.98
N LEU A 80 8.20 3.93 17.40
CA LEU A 80 9.65 3.83 17.54
C LEU A 80 10.33 4.94 16.74
N MET A 81 11.27 5.63 17.36
CA MET A 81 12.09 6.65 16.73
C MET A 81 13.49 6.09 16.49
N LEU A 82 13.91 6.09 15.23
CA LEU A 82 15.28 5.76 14.84
C LEU A 82 16.01 7.02 14.40
N ASN A 83 17.31 7.09 14.66
CA ASN A 83 18.16 8.08 14.01
C ASN A 83 18.44 7.70 12.54
N LYS A 84 19.15 8.57 11.81
CA LYS A 84 19.54 8.32 10.41
C LYS A 84 20.52 7.16 10.22
N ASN A 85 21.09 6.62 11.30
CA ASN A 85 21.94 5.43 11.30
C ASN A 85 21.13 4.14 11.59
N LEU A 86 19.79 4.22 11.55
CA LEU A 86 18.85 3.14 11.87
C LEU A 86 18.94 2.61 13.31
N LEU A 87 19.57 3.37 14.22
CA LEU A 87 19.65 3.01 15.63
C LEU A 87 18.45 3.60 16.41
N PRO A 88 17.83 2.82 17.31
CA PRO A 88 16.81 3.33 18.21
C PRO A 88 17.31 4.53 19.00
N SER A 89 16.57 5.64 18.92
CA SER A 89 16.86 6.86 19.69
C SER A 89 15.88 7.07 20.83
N ASP A 90 14.60 6.75 20.62
CA ASP A 90 13.53 6.95 21.61
C ASP A 90 12.25 6.18 21.19
N THR A 91 11.20 6.22 22.00
CA THR A 91 9.85 5.76 21.64
C THR A 91 8.80 6.77 22.08
N LEU A 92 8.00 7.24 21.13
CA LEU A 92 6.85 8.10 21.43
C LEU A 92 5.67 7.23 21.88
N ILE A 93 5.27 7.38 23.15
CA ILE A 93 4.11 6.71 23.73
C ILE A 93 2.87 7.59 23.56
N VAL A 94 1.82 7.01 22.97
CA VAL A 94 0.53 7.64 22.73
C VAL A 94 -0.53 6.96 23.59
N ASN A 95 -1.04 7.68 24.58
CA ASN A 95 -2.09 7.20 25.46
C ASN A 95 -3.46 7.40 24.83
N LEU A 96 -3.93 6.40 24.09
CA LEU A 96 -5.29 6.38 23.56
C LEU A 96 -6.22 5.65 24.52
N ASN A 97 -7.24 6.34 25.02
CA ASN A 97 -8.31 5.72 25.80
C ASN A 97 -9.38 5.09 24.86
N ILE A 98 -8.95 4.12 24.04
CA ILE A 98 -9.80 3.44 23.06
C ILE A 98 -9.55 1.92 23.16
N PRO A 99 -10.60 1.09 23.22
CA PRO A 99 -10.46 -0.36 23.19
C PRO A 99 -9.70 -0.84 21.95
N ALA A 100 -8.75 -1.77 22.13
CA ALA A 100 -7.85 -2.22 21.06
C ALA A 100 -8.58 -2.78 19.82
N ASP A 101 -9.73 -3.44 20.02
CA ASP A 101 -10.58 -3.99 18.96
C ASP A 101 -11.23 -2.93 18.07
N LYS A 102 -11.31 -1.68 18.55
CA LYS A 102 -11.91 -0.55 17.82
C LYS A 102 -10.89 0.32 17.08
N ILE A 103 -9.59 0.11 17.32
CA ILE A 103 -8.52 0.95 16.75
C ILE A 103 -8.17 0.53 15.32
N VAL A 104 -8.50 -0.69 14.89
CA VAL A 104 -8.10 -1.22 13.58
C VAL A 104 -9.25 -1.09 12.56
N PRO A 105 -8.98 -0.70 11.28
CA PRO A 105 -7.69 -0.23 10.77
C PRO A 105 -7.42 1.23 11.15
N PHE A 106 -6.15 1.58 11.27
CA PHE A 106 -5.68 2.94 11.49
C PHE A 106 -4.50 3.28 10.57
N SER A 107 -4.20 4.57 10.47
CA SER A 107 -2.95 5.07 9.90
C SER A 107 -2.32 6.10 10.84
N VAL A 108 -1.00 6.05 10.99
CA VAL A 108 -0.22 7.05 11.72
C VAL A 108 0.57 7.89 10.72
N THR A 109 0.56 9.20 10.89
CA THR A 109 1.37 10.13 10.13
C THR A 109 2.05 11.11 11.06
N ILE A 110 3.36 11.28 10.90
CA ILE A 110 4.18 12.24 11.63
C ILE A 110 4.79 13.22 10.64
N ASP A 111 4.35 14.46 10.75
CA ASP A 111 4.91 15.63 10.08
C ASP A 111 5.44 16.57 11.16
N SER A 112 6.60 16.22 11.71
CA SER A 112 7.13 16.78 12.95
C SER A 112 7.00 18.32 12.99
N PRO A 113 6.42 18.90 14.05
CA PRO A 113 6.05 18.28 15.33
C PRO A 113 4.63 17.70 15.39
N TRP A 114 3.91 17.57 14.28
CA TRP A 114 2.54 17.09 14.28
C TRP A 114 2.44 15.57 14.21
N LEU A 115 1.52 15.02 15.00
CA LEU A 115 1.10 13.63 15.01
C LEU A 115 -0.37 13.56 14.57
N TYR A 116 -0.66 12.65 13.65
CA TYR A 116 -2.02 12.33 13.20
C TYR A 116 -2.23 10.82 13.28
N ILE A 117 -3.32 10.39 13.91
CA ILE A 117 -3.76 8.99 13.97
C ILE A 117 -5.19 8.95 13.46
N HIS A 118 -5.39 8.37 12.29
CA HIS A 118 -6.71 8.23 11.69
C HIS A 118 -7.23 6.83 12.01
N ILE A 119 -8.38 6.75 12.65
CA ILE A 119 -9.02 5.49 13.04
C ILE A 119 -10.30 5.33 12.21
N ASN A 120 -10.20 4.47 11.20
CA ASN A 120 -11.19 4.31 10.14
C ASN A 120 -12.58 3.91 10.65
N ASN A 121 -12.63 2.88 11.49
CA ASN A 121 -13.89 2.32 12.00
C ASN A 121 -14.56 3.21 13.06
N LEU A 122 -13.79 4.11 13.68
CA LEU A 122 -14.32 5.10 14.64
C LEU A 122 -14.63 6.45 13.99
N ARG A 123 -14.43 6.59 12.67
CA ARG A 123 -14.53 7.87 11.96
C ARG A 123 -13.77 8.98 12.69
N SER A 124 -12.62 8.66 13.28
CA SER A 124 -11.97 9.58 14.23
C SER A 124 -10.57 9.94 13.76
N ILE A 125 -10.20 11.21 13.92
CA ILE A 125 -8.85 11.71 13.73
C ILE A 125 -8.35 12.19 15.09
N ILE A 126 -7.25 11.62 15.54
CA ILE A 126 -6.53 12.05 16.73
C ILE A 126 -5.33 12.85 16.26
N HIS A 127 -5.21 14.10 16.70
CA HIS A 127 -4.20 15.01 16.20
C HIS A 127 -3.67 15.95 17.30
N GLY A 128 -2.44 16.42 17.12
CA GLY A 128 -1.80 17.37 18.02
C GLY A 128 -0.30 17.42 17.80
N LYS A 129 0.40 18.27 18.56
CA LYS A 129 1.86 18.34 18.51
C LYS A 129 2.51 17.40 19.53
N PHE A 130 3.72 16.96 19.23
CA PHE A 130 4.58 16.24 20.16
C PHE A 130 5.95 16.95 20.27
N PRO A 131 6.66 16.83 21.40
CA PRO A 131 6.21 16.21 22.66
C PRO A 131 5.31 17.16 23.48
N ASN A 132 4.58 16.60 24.45
CA ASN A 132 3.93 17.31 25.56
C ASN A 132 2.61 18.09 25.30
N GLN A 133 1.97 17.94 24.14
CA GLN A 133 0.63 18.51 23.92
C GLN A 133 -0.47 17.46 24.11
N THR A 134 -1.61 17.88 24.64
CA THR A 134 -2.83 17.07 24.67
C THR A 134 -3.31 16.82 23.24
N LEU A 135 -3.51 15.55 22.90
CA LEU A 135 -4.09 15.16 21.62
C LEU A 135 -5.59 15.43 21.62
N THR A 136 -6.07 16.01 20.53
CA THR A 136 -7.50 16.25 20.30
C THR A 136 -8.04 15.11 19.44
N LYS A 137 -9.24 14.63 19.77
CA LYS A 137 -9.99 13.68 18.96
C LYS A 137 -11.14 14.41 18.28
N THR A 138 -11.15 14.41 16.96
CA THR A 138 -12.26 14.90 16.14
C THR A 138 -12.98 13.72 15.49
N GLU A 139 -14.30 13.71 15.55
CA GLU A 139 -15.13 12.76 14.79
C GLU A 139 -15.48 13.34 13.43
N ILE A 140 -15.31 12.56 12.37
CA ILE A 140 -15.62 12.91 10.99
C ILE A 140 -17.09 12.61 10.71
N GLU A 141 -17.76 13.54 10.05
CA GLU A 141 -19.13 13.36 9.59
C GLU A 141 -19.27 12.28 8.51
N GLY A 142 -20.41 11.58 8.52
CA GLY A 142 -20.75 10.58 7.49
C GLY A 142 -20.37 9.14 7.86
N SER A 143 -19.97 8.34 6.87
CA SER A 143 -19.69 6.91 7.03
C SER A 143 -18.25 6.63 7.46
N ILE A 144 -17.97 5.37 7.81
CA ILE A 144 -16.59 4.88 7.96
C ILE A 144 -15.79 5.12 6.67
N PHE A 145 -14.48 5.27 6.80
CA PHE A 145 -13.58 5.44 5.67
C PHE A 145 -12.65 4.24 5.51
N LEU A 146 -12.27 3.93 4.26
CA LEU A 146 -11.42 2.80 3.90
C LEU A 146 -9.94 3.15 3.98
N LYS A 147 -9.58 4.38 3.62
CA LYS A 147 -8.22 4.91 3.70
C LYS A 147 -8.26 6.40 4.00
N SER A 148 -7.12 6.94 4.41
CA SER A 148 -6.95 8.36 4.60
C SER A 148 -5.51 8.77 4.37
N ILE A 149 -5.30 10.05 4.10
CA ILE A 149 -3.98 10.66 4.02
C ILE A 149 -4.03 12.08 4.54
N GLN A 150 -3.03 12.46 5.33
CA GLN A 150 -2.88 13.82 5.84
C GLN A 150 -2.34 14.73 4.74
N ILE A 151 -2.96 15.90 4.53
CA ILE A 151 -2.51 16.85 3.49
C ILE A 151 -2.10 18.23 4.01
N SER A 152 -2.64 18.66 5.16
CA SER A 152 -2.23 19.89 5.86
C SER A 152 -2.62 19.79 7.34
N PRO A 153 -2.12 20.63 8.26
CA PRO A 153 -2.54 20.55 9.65
C PRO A 153 -4.04 20.69 9.91
N SER A 154 -4.76 21.38 9.01
CA SER A 154 -6.20 21.62 9.10
C SER A 154 -7.06 20.68 8.25
N SER A 155 -6.47 19.85 7.38
CA SER A 155 -7.25 19.00 6.49
C SER A 155 -6.58 17.67 6.13
N CYS A 156 -7.43 16.66 5.94
CA CYS A 156 -7.04 15.37 5.41
C CYS A 156 -7.95 14.97 4.24
N ILE A 157 -7.51 13.97 3.48
CA ILE A 157 -8.35 13.29 2.50
C ILE A 157 -8.71 11.92 3.06
N ILE A 158 -10.00 11.59 3.05
CA ILE A 158 -10.49 10.25 3.33
C ILE A 158 -11.06 9.63 2.06
N LYS A 159 -10.94 8.31 1.95
CA LYS A 159 -11.55 7.51 0.90
C LYS A 159 -12.69 6.71 1.48
N THR A 160 -13.88 6.84 0.91
CA THR A 160 -15.06 6.06 1.23
C THR A 160 -15.65 5.46 -0.04
N VAL A 161 -16.78 4.78 0.09
CA VAL A 161 -17.55 4.23 -1.03
C VAL A 161 -18.89 4.95 -1.11
N SER A 162 -19.43 5.07 -2.32
CA SER A 162 -20.78 5.57 -2.50
C SER A 162 -21.80 4.68 -1.77
N THR A 163 -22.96 5.26 -1.43
CA THR A 163 -24.06 4.52 -0.78
C THR A 163 -24.53 3.34 -1.64
N SER A 164 -24.47 3.50 -2.97
CA SER A 164 -24.75 2.45 -3.96
C SER A 164 -23.62 1.43 -4.13
N MET A 165 -22.48 1.60 -3.45
CA MET A 165 -21.29 0.75 -3.53
C MET A 165 -20.79 0.52 -4.96
N ASN A 166 -20.97 1.50 -5.83
CA ASN A 166 -20.58 1.43 -7.25
C ASN A 166 -19.31 2.20 -7.57
N SER A 167 -18.84 3.06 -6.66
CA SER A 167 -17.73 3.97 -6.89
C SER A 167 -16.97 4.35 -5.62
N GLN A 168 -15.76 4.82 -5.83
CA GLN A 168 -14.90 5.37 -4.79
C GLN A 168 -15.20 6.86 -4.64
N ILE A 169 -15.27 7.33 -3.40
CA ILE A 169 -15.44 8.75 -3.09
C ILE A 169 -14.21 9.22 -2.33
N LEU A 170 -13.63 10.33 -2.77
CA LEU A 170 -12.62 11.06 -2.01
C LEU A 170 -13.29 12.27 -1.36
N ARG A 171 -13.10 12.44 -0.05
CA ARG A 171 -13.57 13.61 0.70
C ARG A 171 -12.41 14.34 1.31
N LYS A 172 -12.39 15.66 1.13
CA LYS A 172 -11.54 16.57 1.89
C LYS A 172 -12.28 16.95 3.16
N VAL A 173 -11.66 16.71 4.31
CA VAL A 173 -12.26 16.89 5.63
C VAL A 173 -11.48 17.93 6.41
N ASN A 174 -12.19 18.80 7.12
CA ASN A 174 -11.60 19.69 8.12
C ASN A 174 -11.29 18.89 9.39
N ILE A 175 -10.05 18.91 9.86
CA ILE A 175 -9.61 18.12 11.01
C ILE A 175 -10.11 18.70 12.34
N GLU A 176 -10.41 19.99 12.40
CA GLU A 176 -10.92 20.65 13.60
C GLU A 176 -12.43 20.43 13.76
N THR A 177 -13.20 20.58 12.68
CA THR A 177 -14.68 20.47 12.74
C THR A 177 -15.20 19.08 12.42
N GLY A 178 -14.44 18.26 11.68
CA GLY A 178 -14.89 16.96 11.19
C GLY A 178 -15.77 17.02 9.94
N GLU A 179 -16.06 18.23 9.45
CA GLU A 179 -16.96 18.47 8.32
C GLU A 179 -16.30 18.18 6.98
N THR A 180 -17.12 17.75 6.01
CA THR A 180 -16.67 17.57 4.63
C THR A 180 -16.62 18.92 3.91
N ILE A 181 -15.41 19.33 3.49
CA ILE A 181 -15.18 20.56 2.71
C ILE A 181 -15.56 20.36 1.24
N LYS A 182 -15.20 19.20 0.68
CA LYS A 182 -15.48 18.83 -0.71
C LYS A 182 -15.44 17.32 -0.87
N GLU A 183 -16.27 16.81 -1.78
CA GLU A 183 -16.20 15.42 -2.21
C GLU A 183 -16.18 15.30 -3.73
N ILE A 184 -15.54 14.24 -4.22
CA ILE A 184 -15.56 13.84 -5.62
C ILE A 184 -15.69 12.33 -5.75
N GLU A 185 -16.25 11.89 -6.86
CA GLU A 185 -16.19 10.49 -7.28
C GLU A 185 -14.90 10.24 -8.07
N ILE A 186 -14.23 9.12 -7.82
CA ILE A 186 -13.01 8.72 -8.54
C ILE A 186 -13.12 7.28 -9.02
N GLY A 187 -12.43 6.98 -10.13
CA GLY A 187 -12.35 5.60 -10.60
C GLY A 187 -13.61 5.08 -11.30
N ASN A 188 -14.48 5.96 -11.80
CA ASN A 188 -15.76 5.57 -12.39
C ASN A 188 -15.64 4.43 -13.40
N ASN A 189 -16.42 3.38 -13.13
CA ASN A 189 -16.52 2.20 -13.97
C ASN A 189 -17.44 2.52 -15.16
N SER A 190 -16.87 3.01 -16.25
CA SER A 190 -17.58 3.11 -17.53
C SER A 190 -17.80 1.73 -18.20
N GLY A 191 -17.59 0.62 -17.49
CA GLY A 191 -17.65 -0.75 -18.01
C GLY A 191 -18.79 -1.61 -17.42
N LEU A 192 -18.80 -2.90 -17.76
CA LEU A 192 -19.86 -3.89 -17.47
C LEU A 192 -20.04 -4.21 -15.97
N SER A 193 -19.04 -3.99 -15.12
CA SER A 193 -19.10 -4.22 -13.67
C SER A 193 -19.13 -2.88 -12.90
N LYS A 194 -20.28 -2.54 -12.32
CA LYS A 194 -20.47 -1.34 -11.47
C LYS A 194 -20.08 -1.60 -10.00
N ASP A 195 -18.86 -2.08 -9.75
CA ASP A 195 -18.39 -2.39 -8.39
C ASP A 195 -17.22 -1.50 -7.96
N TRP A 196 -17.34 -0.87 -6.78
CA TRP A 196 -16.32 -0.03 -6.18
C TRP A 196 -14.95 -0.70 -6.05
N LEU A 197 -14.88 -2.03 -5.90
CA LEU A 197 -13.65 -2.75 -5.64
C LEU A 197 -12.70 -2.78 -6.85
N SER A 198 -13.26 -2.72 -8.06
CA SER A 198 -12.47 -2.67 -9.31
C SER A 198 -11.68 -1.37 -9.47
N SER A 199 -12.14 -0.30 -8.84
CA SER A 199 -11.49 1.01 -8.83
C SER A 199 -10.78 1.30 -7.51
N ASP A 200 -10.70 0.33 -6.59
CA ASP A 200 -9.98 0.51 -5.32
C ASP A 200 -8.48 0.75 -5.55
N GLY A 201 -7.86 1.49 -4.63
CA GLY A 201 -6.52 2.03 -4.83
C GLY A 201 -5.81 2.58 -3.59
N MET A 202 -4.60 3.05 -3.86
CA MET A 202 -3.66 3.69 -2.94
C MET A 202 -3.77 5.20 -3.07
N LEU A 203 -3.53 5.89 -1.96
CA LEU A 203 -3.51 7.36 -1.88
C LEU A 203 -2.14 7.78 -1.38
N GLU A 204 -1.46 8.60 -2.14
CA GLU A 204 -0.19 9.21 -1.77
C GLU A 204 -0.25 10.72 -2.00
N TYR A 205 0.41 11.49 -1.15
CA TYR A 205 0.37 12.96 -1.20
C TYR A 205 1.79 13.51 -1.18
N ASN A 206 2.11 14.33 -2.17
CA ASN A 206 3.35 15.09 -2.19
C ASN A 206 3.11 16.48 -1.61
N LYS A 207 3.71 16.75 -0.44
CA LYS A 207 3.59 18.04 0.25
C LYS A 207 4.24 19.19 -0.52
N SER A 208 5.40 18.97 -1.14
CA SER A 208 6.18 20.02 -1.82
C SER A 208 5.46 20.64 -3.01
N ASN A 209 4.69 19.85 -3.75
CA ASN A 209 3.95 20.32 -4.93
C ASN A 209 2.42 20.24 -4.76
N SER A 210 1.93 19.89 -3.56
CA SER A 210 0.51 19.80 -3.21
C SER A 210 -0.31 18.88 -4.12
N LYS A 211 0.30 17.81 -4.63
CA LYS A 211 -0.37 16.83 -5.50
C LYS A 211 -0.78 15.59 -4.72
N LEU A 212 -2.05 15.21 -4.90
CA LEU A 212 -2.60 13.96 -4.43
C LEU A 212 -2.63 12.96 -5.59
N ILE A 213 -2.06 11.79 -5.39
CA ILE A 213 -2.00 10.73 -6.38
C ILE A 213 -2.85 9.56 -5.91
N TYR A 214 -3.77 9.14 -6.78
CA TYR A 214 -4.59 7.94 -6.59
C TYR A 214 -4.19 6.87 -7.59
N VAL A 215 -3.65 5.75 -7.12
CA VAL A 215 -3.20 4.63 -7.99
C VAL A 215 -4.10 3.43 -7.74
N GLU A 216 -4.76 2.94 -8.78
CA GLU A 216 -5.67 1.81 -8.65
C GLU A 216 -4.90 0.49 -8.50
N TYR A 217 -5.37 -0.42 -7.64
CA TYR A 217 -4.70 -1.70 -7.39
C TYR A 217 -4.78 -2.67 -8.56
N LEU A 218 -5.91 -2.66 -9.25
CA LEU A 218 -6.34 -3.76 -10.12
C LEU A 218 -6.41 -3.36 -11.60
N ARG A 219 -6.25 -2.08 -11.91
CA ARG A 219 -6.19 -1.56 -13.27
C ARG A 219 -4.93 -0.73 -13.45
N ASN A 220 -4.49 -0.61 -14.69
CA ASN A 220 -3.34 0.19 -15.08
C ASN A 220 -3.64 1.70 -15.07
N LYS A 221 -4.28 2.24 -14.02
CA LYS A 221 -4.76 3.62 -14.00
C LYS A 221 -4.39 4.36 -12.73
N PHE A 222 -4.01 5.63 -12.89
CA PHE A 222 -3.83 6.54 -11.77
C PHE A 222 -4.28 7.96 -12.11
N TYR A 223 -4.53 8.74 -11.07
CA TYR A 223 -5.05 10.11 -11.16
C TYR A 223 -4.15 11.03 -10.36
N CYS A 224 -3.88 12.21 -10.91
CA CYS A 224 -3.25 13.30 -10.20
C CYS A 224 -4.29 14.36 -9.92
N LEU A 225 -4.41 14.74 -8.66
CA LEU A 225 -5.32 15.78 -8.18
C LEU A 225 -4.54 16.85 -7.44
N ASP A 226 -5.11 18.04 -7.33
CA ASP A 226 -4.64 19.03 -6.37
C ASP A 226 -5.18 18.75 -4.95
N SER A 227 -4.72 19.54 -3.98
CA SER A 227 -5.18 19.47 -2.58
C SER A 227 -6.64 19.87 -2.37
N ASN A 228 -7.33 20.37 -3.41
CA ASN A 228 -8.76 20.69 -3.42
C ASN A 228 -9.55 19.65 -4.23
N LEU A 229 -8.99 18.45 -4.46
CA LEU A 229 -9.64 17.37 -5.19
C LEU A 229 -10.07 17.75 -6.62
N ASN A 230 -9.41 18.70 -7.26
CA ASN A 230 -9.57 18.90 -8.70
C ASN A 230 -8.67 17.91 -9.42
N VAL A 231 -9.24 17.13 -10.34
CA VAL A 231 -8.46 16.22 -11.19
C VAL A 231 -7.64 17.04 -12.17
N LEU A 232 -6.32 17.00 -12.04
CA LEU A 232 -5.38 17.68 -12.93
C LEU A 232 -5.19 16.87 -14.21
N TYR A 233 -4.98 15.56 -14.07
CA TYR A 233 -4.92 14.61 -15.17
C TYR A 233 -5.13 13.18 -14.67
N ASN A 234 -5.38 12.26 -15.59
CA ASN A 234 -5.27 10.82 -15.36
C ASN A 234 -4.32 10.22 -16.39
N SER A 235 -3.65 9.14 -16.02
CA SER A 235 -2.71 8.44 -16.89
C SER A 235 -2.73 6.95 -16.56
N ASN A 236 -2.05 6.18 -17.40
CA ASN A 236 -1.94 4.75 -17.24
C ASN A 236 -0.56 4.37 -16.68
N THR A 237 -0.52 3.31 -15.88
CA THR A 237 0.74 2.61 -15.63
C THR A 237 1.15 1.85 -16.90
N ILE A 238 2.41 1.45 -17.02
CA ILE A 238 2.94 0.77 -18.23
C ILE A 238 2.26 -0.58 -18.51
N ASP A 239 1.60 -1.14 -17.51
CA ASP A 239 0.83 -2.37 -17.63
C ASP A 239 -0.35 -2.23 -18.61
N THR A 240 -0.90 -3.35 -19.07
CA THR A 240 -1.95 -3.42 -20.10
C THR A 240 -3.36 -3.68 -19.53
N VAL A 241 -3.49 -3.99 -18.24
CA VAL A 241 -4.76 -4.37 -17.60
C VAL A 241 -5.65 -3.14 -17.39
N SER A 242 -6.44 -2.78 -18.40
CA SER A 242 -7.41 -1.68 -18.34
C SER A 242 -8.73 -2.04 -17.66
N VAL A 243 -9.06 -3.33 -17.63
CA VAL A 243 -10.27 -3.86 -16.99
C VAL A 243 -9.89 -5.11 -16.23
N ASN A 244 -10.36 -5.21 -14.99
CA ASN A 244 -10.20 -6.38 -14.14
C ASN A 244 -11.56 -6.71 -13.55
N GLU A 245 -12.24 -7.67 -14.15
CA GLU A 245 -13.59 -8.06 -13.73
C GLU A 245 -13.53 -8.75 -12.38
N ILE A 246 -14.04 -8.08 -11.35
CA ILE A 246 -14.24 -8.68 -10.05
C ILE A 246 -15.70 -9.06 -9.92
N LYS A 247 -15.96 -10.36 -9.83
CA LYS A 247 -17.28 -10.87 -9.43
C LYS A 247 -17.29 -10.96 -7.91
N MET A 248 -18.26 -10.32 -7.27
CA MET A 248 -18.44 -10.40 -5.82
C MET A 248 -19.49 -11.46 -5.48
N THR A 249 -19.25 -12.19 -4.40
CA THR A 249 -20.20 -13.11 -3.78
C THR A 249 -20.38 -12.76 -2.31
N LYS A 250 -21.52 -13.15 -1.75
CA LYS A 250 -21.81 -13.00 -0.32
C LYS A 250 -21.42 -14.29 0.38
N GLU A 251 -20.54 -14.18 1.37
CA GLU A 251 -20.17 -15.28 2.24
C GLU A 251 -20.75 -15.01 3.64
N VAL A 252 -21.36 -16.02 4.24
CA VAL A 252 -21.86 -15.94 5.61
C VAL A 252 -20.78 -16.50 6.53
N GLU A 253 -20.20 -15.63 7.35
CA GLU A 253 -19.20 -16.02 8.33
C GLU A 253 -19.83 -16.87 9.45
N ARG A 254 -19.02 -17.73 10.08
CA ARG A 254 -19.39 -18.41 11.33
C ARG A 254 -19.67 -17.36 12.40
N GLY A 255 -20.96 -17.08 12.64
CA GLY A 255 -21.44 -15.97 13.48
C GLY A 255 -22.54 -15.12 12.84
N GLY A 256 -22.97 -15.43 11.61
CA GLY A 256 -24.12 -14.80 10.95
C GLY A 256 -23.83 -13.44 10.30
N LYS A 257 -22.57 -12.98 10.33
CA LYS A 257 -22.16 -11.76 9.62
C LYS A 257 -21.99 -12.05 8.14
N LEU A 258 -22.65 -11.24 7.30
CA LEU A 258 -22.49 -11.26 5.85
C LEU A 258 -21.21 -10.50 5.48
N LYS A 259 -20.30 -11.16 4.76
CA LYS A 259 -19.11 -10.55 4.14
C LYS A 259 -19.26 -10.58 2.64
N MET A 260 -18.89 -9.48 1.97
CA MET A 260 -18.72 -9.48 0.53
C MET A 260 -17.29 -9.87 0.20
N VAL A 261 -17.13 -10.96 -0.55
CA VAL A 261 -15.82 -11.48 -0.96
C VAL A 261 -15.78 -11.63 -2.49
N PRO A 262 -14.63 -11.43 -3.13
CA PRO A 262 -14.47 -11.76 -4.54
C PRO A 262 -14.62 -13.27 -4.76
N SER A 263 -15.29 -13.65 -5.85
CA SER A 263 -15.53 -15.04 -6.22
C SER A 263 -14.37 -15.69 -7.00
N GLY A 264 -13.22 -15.02 -7.13
CA GLY A 264 -12.08 -15.49 -7.93
C GLY A 264 -10.76 -14.81 -7.58
N ALA A 265 -9.65 -15.41 -8.06
CA ALA A 265 -8.30 -14.88 -7.85
C ALA A 265 -8.11 -13.54 -8.57
N ARG A 266 -7.59 -12.54 -7.84
CA ARG A 266 -7.40 -11.18 -8.35
C ARG A 266 -5.96 -11.00 -8.86
N LYS A 267 -5.82 -10.48 -10.08
CA LYS A 267 -4.53 -10.00 -10.57
C LYS A 267 -4.28 -8.60 -9.99
N ILE A 268 -3.36 -8.49 -9.04
CA ILE A 268 -2.92 -7.18 -8.53
C ILE A 268 -1.93 -6.59 -9.53
N VAL A 269 -2.28 -5.44 -10.12
CA VAL A 269 -1.49 -4.74 -11.13
C VAL A 269 -0.45 -3.85 -10.43
N ASN A 270 -0.90 -3.02 -9.49
CA ASN A 270 -0.06 -2.09 -8.75
C ASN A 270 -0.08 -2.48 -7.27
N LYS A 271 1.04 -2.91 -6.69
CA LYS A 271 1.10 -3.46 -5.33
C LYS A 271 1.27 -2.40 -4.24
N TYR A 272 2.09 -1.39 -4.53
CA TYR A 272 2.44 -0.30 -3.63
C TYR A 272 2.84 0.92 -4.46
N CYS A 273 2.80 2.12 -3.88
CA CYS A 273 3.40 3.29 -4.48
C CYS A 273 3.98 4.23 -3.43
N PHE A 274 4.94 5.05 -3.85
CA PHE A 274 5.52 6.14 -3.07
C PHE A 274 5.94 7.27 -4.02
N LEU A 275 6.20 8.46 -3.50
CA LEU A 275 6.44 9.67 -4.29
C LEU A 275 7.74 10.35 -3.87
N ASP A 276 8.40 11.02 -4.81
CA ASP A 276 9.20 12.22 -4.54
C ASP A 276 8.55 13.46 -5.18
N ASN A 277 9.29 14.57 -5.27
CA ASN A 277 8.83 15.84 -5.82
C ASN A 277 8.61 15.84 -7.34
N LYS A 278 9.17 14.88 -8.07
CA LYS A 278 9.20 14.75 -9.54
C LYS A 278 8.52 13.48 -10.03
N ASN A 279 8.65 12.37 -9.32
CA ASN A 279 8.34 11.02 -9.75
C ASN A 279 7.40 10.27 -8.78
N LEU A 280 6.42 9.59 -9.36
CA LEU A 280 5.63 8.53 -8.76
C LEU A 280 6.33 7.21 -9.03
N TYR A 281 6.59 6.45 -7.97
CA TYR A 281 7.14 5.11 -8.04
C TYR A 281 6.06 4.09 -7.73
N VAL A 282 5.86 3.11 -8.61
CA VAL A 282 4.84 2.08 -8.47
C VAL A 282 5.51 0.71 -8.44
N ILE A 283 5.27 -0.06 -7.38
CA ILE A 283 5.70 -1.45 -7.31
C ILE A 283 4.75 -2.30 -8.16
N SER A 284 5.28 -2.90 -9.21
CA SER A 284 4.49 -3.71 -10.14
C SER A 284 4.15 -5.09 -9.58
N GLY A 285 2.90 -5.52 -9.84
CA GLY A 285 2.46 -6.90 -9.65
C GLY A 285 2.62 -7.80 -10.87
N LEU A 286 2.86 -7.21 -12.05
CA LEU A 286 2.94 -7.91 -13.32
C LEU A 286 4.34 -7.89 -13.93
N ARG A 287 4.75 -9.04 -14.47
CA ARG A 287 6.04 -9.26 -15.14
C ARG A 287 5.97 -8.76 -16.58
N ALA A 288 6.96 -8.00 -17.01
CA ALA A 288 7.06 -7.59 -18.41
C ALA A 288 7.57 -8.75 -19.29
N ASP A 289 7.27 -8.69 -20.58
CA ASP A 289 7.59 -9.75 -21.53
C ASP A 289 9.10 -9.91 -21.78
N ASN A 290 9.88 -8.86 -21.50
CA ASN A 290 11.34 -8.86 -21.57
C ASN A 290 12.03 -9.20 -20.22
N GLU A 291 11.29 -9.74 -19.25
CA GLU A 291 11.83 -10.17 -17.96
C GLU A 291 11.76 -11.69 -17.77
N SER A 292 12.81 -12.26 -17.17
CA SER A 292 12.75 -13.66 -16.73
C SER A 292 11.90 -13.81 -15.47
N LEU A 293 11.17 -14.93 -15.37
CA LEU A 293 10.34 -15.23 -14.19
C LEU A 293 11.18 -15.29 -12.90
N LYS A 294 12.39 -15.83 -12.98
CA LYS A 294 13.33 -15.89 -11.85
C LYS A 294 13.66 -14.48 -11.34
N LYS A 295 14.04 -13.56 -12.23
CA LYS A 295 14.43 -12.19 -11.85
C LYS A 295 13.25 -11.42 -11.24
N PHE A 296 12.05 -11.58 -11.80
CA PHE A 296 10.83 -10.97 -11.26
C PHE A 296 10.45 -11.53 -9.87
N ASN A 297 10.67 -12.83 -9.64
CA ASN A 297 10.35 -13.45 -8.35
C ASN A 297 11.36 -13.09 -7.26
N THR A 298 12.64 -12.94 -7.58
CA THR A 298 13.69 -12.59 -6.60
C THR A 298 13.78 -11.09 -6.31
N ASN A 299 13.18 -10.24 -7.15
CA ASN A 299 13.26 -8.78 -7.02
C ASN A 299 11.88 -8.15 -6.92
N THR A 300 11.84 -6.96 -6.35
CA THR A 300 10.73 -6.01 -6.42
C THR A 300 10.97 -5.12 -7.63
N VAL A 301 10.01 -5.05 -8.54
CA VAL A 301 10.09 -4.21 -9.74
C VAL A 301 9.38 -2.90 -9.46
N VAL A 302 10.08 -1.79 -9.65
CA VAL A 302 9.56 -0.44 -9.44
C VAL A 302 9.53 0.31 -10.76
N ASP A 303 8.35 0.81 -11.13
CA ASP A 303 8.13 1.62 -12.32
C ASP A 303 8.07 3.11 -11.92
N SER A 304 8.81 3.97 -12.62
CA SER A 304 8.92 5.41 -12.38
C SER A 304 8.09 6.20 -13.39
N TYR A 305 7.29 7.16 -12.91
CA TYR A 305 6.42 8.02 -13.71
C TYR A 305 6.59 9.47 -13.30
N ASN A 306 6.71 10.39 -14.24
CA ASN A 306 6.80 11.81 -13.92
C ASN A 306 5.43 12.35 -13.43
N ILE A 307 5.39 12.97 -12.25
CA ILE A 307 4.15 13.50 -11.61
C ILE A 307 3.62 14.76 -12.33
N SER A 308 4.36 15.39 -13.23
CA SER A 308 3.86 16.55 -13.97
C SER A 308 2.96 16.17 -15.13
N ASN A 309 3.17 15.00 -15.74
CA ASN A 309 2.48 14.61 -16.97
C ASN A 309 2.09 13.11 -17.02
N GLY A 310 2.42 12.33 -15.99
CA GLY A 310 2.11 10.91 -15.89
C GLY A 310 2.89 10.01 -16.84
N LYS A 311 3.93 10.50 -17.51
CA LYS A 311 4.72 9.71 -18.47
C LYS A 311 5.67 8.76 -17.74
N TYR A 312 5.68 7.51 -18.18
CA TYR A 312 6.67 6.52 -17.78
C TYR A 312 8.10 7.01 -18.10
N ARG A 313 9.02 6.78 -17.16
CA ARG A 313 10.43 7.16 -17.24
C ARG A 313 11.34 5.94 -17.40
N GLY A 314 10.97 4.85 -16.75
CA GLY A 314 11.73 3.61 -16.75
C GLY A 314 11.38 2.78 -15.52
N SER A 315 12.09 1.68 -15.35
CA SER A 315 11.95 0.78 -14.21
C SER A 315 13.29 0.47 -13.59
N PHE A 316 13.29 0.00 -12.36
CA PHE A 316 14.47 -0.54 -11.71
C PHE A 316 14.09 -1.70 -10.79
N TYR A 317 15.09 -2.51 -10.45
CA TYR A 317 14.94 -3.59 -9.50
C TYR A 317 15.40 -3.18 -8.11
N MET A 318 14.70 -3.70 -7.11
CA MET A 318 15.14 -3.72 -5.73
C MET A 318 15.17 -5.16 -5.26
N LYS A 319 16.27 -5.60 -4.64
CA LYS A 319 16.38 -6.95 -4.12
C LYS A 319 15.32 -7.19 -3.04
N LYS A 320 14.67 -8.36 -3.05
CA LYS A 320 13.82 -8.78 -1.94
C LYS A 320 14.67 -9.31 -0.80
N TYR A 321 14.33 -8.92 0.42
CA TYR A 321 14.98 -9.40 1.64
C TYR A 321 14.08 -10.46 2.28
N GLU A 322 14.65 -11.63 2.56
CA GLU A 322 13.93 -12.79 3.14
C GLU A 322 12.69 -13.21 2.32
N ASN A 323 12.72 -13.00 1.00
CA ASN A 323 11.56 -13.17 0.10
C ASN A 323 10.33 -12.32 0.46
N ASN A 324 10.47 -11.35 1.38
CA ASN A 324 9.43 -10.41 1.72
C ASN A 324 9.37 -9.27 0.69
N GLY A 325 8.15 -8.88 0.33
CA GLY A 325 7.91 -7.65 -0.41
C GLY A 325 8.02 -6.42 0.50
N ILE A 326 8.10 -5.25 -0.12
CA ILE A 326 8.07 -3.96 0.60
C ILE A 326 6.69 -3.77 1.23
N GLN A 327 6.66 -3.64 2.55
CA GLN A 327 5.46 -3.37 3.34
C GLN A 327 5.20 -1.86 3.50
N SER A 328 6.29 -1.10 3.63
CA SER A 328 6.25 0.36 3.70
C SER A 328 7.47 0.95 3.02
N ALA A 329 7.28 2.03 2.28
CA ALA A 329 8.37 2.83 1.73
C ALA A 329 8.08 4.31 1.92
N LEU A 330 9.12 5.09 2.14
CA LEU A 330 9.05 6.54 2.19
C LEU A 330 10.35 7.10 1.62
N LEU A 331 10.22 8.02 0.68
CA LEU A 331 11.33 8.70 0.04
C LEU A 331 11.47 10.09 0.64
N ASN A 332 12.63 10.38 1.23
CA ASN A 332 12.94 11.67 1.81
C ASN A 332 14.20 12.24 1.14
N ASN A 333 14.02 13.28 0.32
CA ASN A 333 15.04 13.75 -0.63
C ASN A 333 15.48 12.57 -1.53
N ASP A 334 16.77 12.28 -1.57
CA ASP A 334 17.35 11.21 -2.39
C ASP A 334 17.54 9.90 -1.59
N THR A 335 16.96 9.81 -0.39
CA THR A 335 17.06 8.60 0.47
C THR A 335 15.72 7.87 0.51
N LEU A 336 15.68 6.69 -0.13
CA LEU A 336 14.55 5.78 -0.04
C LEU A 336 14.69 4.90 1.20
N ILE A 337 13.73 4.97 2.11
CA ILE A 337 13.66 4.11 3.30
C ILE A 337 12.57 3.07 3.06
N THR A 338 12.89 1.80 3.28
CA THR A 338 11.95 0.69 3.09
C THR A 338 11.89 -0.23 4.29
N LEU A 339 10.71 -0.81 4.51
CA LEU A 339 10.46 -1.92 5.43
C LEU A 339 10.07 -3.17 4.64
N SER A 340 10.77 -4.28 4.88
CA SER A 340 10.48 -5.58 4.28
C SER A 340 10.68 -6.69 5.32
N GLY A 341 9.59 -7.13 5.96
CA GLY A 341 9.67 -8.07 7.08
C GLY A 341 10.35 -7.40 8.27
N THR A 342 11.42 -8.01 8.78
CA THR A 342 12.25 -7.44 9.87
C THR A 342 13.30 -6.46 9.37
N ASN A 343 13.40 -6.23 8.06
CA ASN A 343 14.49 -5.45 7.48
C ASN A 343 14.05 -4.00 7.26
N ILE A 344 14.79 -3.05 7.87
CA ILE A 344 14.76 -1.65 7.47
C ILE A 344 16.02 -1.31 6.68
N ILE A 345 15.83 -0.75 5.49
CA ILE A 345 16.93 -0.53 4.54
C ILE A 345 16.79 0.85 3.93
N THR A 346 17.90 1.57 3.87
CA THR A 346 18.00 2.84 3.17
C THR A 346 18.79 2.67 1.88
N TYR A 347 18.31 3.29 0.81
CA TYR A 347 18.95 3.31 -0.50
C TYR A 347 19.17 4.75 -0.94
N HIS A 348 20.24 4.97 -1.71
CA HIS A 348 20.38 6.21 -2.44
C HIS A 348 19.66 6.09 -3.78
N LEU A 349 18.67 6.95 -4.00
CA LEU A 349 17.96 7.02 -5.26
C LEU A 349 18.62 8.10 -6.13
N GLU A 350 19.34 7.69 -7.17
CA GLU A 350 20.00 8.65 -8.06
C GLU A 350 18.97 9.55 -8.76
N ASN A 351 19.28 10.84 -8.86
CA ASN A 351 18.48 11.86 -9.56
C ASN A 351 18.19 11.55 -11.05
N LYS A 352 18.75 10.47 -11.60
CA LYS A 352 18.57 10.01 -12.99
C LYS A 352 17.42 8.99 -13.17
N LEU A 353 16.77 8.57 -12.07
CA LEU A 353 15.65 7.60 -12.08
C LEU A 353 14.26 8.22 -12.29
#